data_AF-A0A0F9J917-F1
#
_entry.id   AF-A0A0F9J917-F1
#
_cell.length_a   1.000
_cell.length_b   1.000
_cell.length_c   1.000
_cell.angle_alpha   90.00
_cell.angle_beta   90.00
_cell.angle_gamma   90.00
#
_symmetry.space_group_name_H-M   'P 1'
#
loop_
_entity.id
_entity.type
_entity.pdbx_description
1 polymer ?
#
loop_
_entity_poly.entity_id
_entity_poly.type
_entity_poly.pdbx_seq_one_letter_code
_entity_poly.pdbx_strand_id
1 'polypeptide(L)'
;MAQENMWNRNRGCGCVLPILVVLFLAAVGSLMPDSPQTGFKSNGEYCTIQSSAGAVLGSINEAIHARVNKLCAAKDYDGLAALAATGVVYVIPSGTQALVIDRGIFSTEVKLISGEYAGRYFIVASHLIE
;
A
#
# COMPACT_ATOMS: atom_id res chain seq x y z
N MET A 1 47.52 51.17 -7.35
CA MET A 1 46.46 50.33 -6.73
C MET A 1 45.83 49.58 -7.90
N ALA A 2 46.38 48.48 -8.43
CA ALA A 2 46.65 47.15 -7.85
C ALA A 2 45.37 46.36 -7.49
N GLN A 3 45.30 45.11 -8.00
CA GLN A 3 44.18 44.15 -8.13
C GLN A 3 43.31 44.37 -9.38
N GLU A 4 43.56 43.76 -10.54
CA GLU A 4 44.14 42.44 -10.88
C GLU A 4 43.38 41.25 -10.26
N ASN A 5 42.74 40.50 -11.18
CA ASN A 5 42.86 39.05 -11.33
C ASN A 5 41.64 38.14 -11.04
N MET A 6 41.38 37.35 -12.09
CA MET A 6 40.88 35.97 -12.10
C MET A 6 39.37 35.75 -12.10
N TRP A 7 38.78 35.85 -13.29
CA TRP A 7 37.86 34.80 -13.73
C TRP A 7 38.24 34.31 -15.13
N ASN A 8 39.29 33.48 -15.17
CA ASN A 8 39.78 32.82 -16.36
C ASN A 8 39.38 31.33 -16.31
N ARG A 9 38.64 30.92 -17.35
CA ARG A 9 38.64 29.63 -18.07
C ARG A 9 38.76 28.33 -17.27
N ASN A 10 37.79 27.43 -17.55
CA ASN A 10 37.93 26.02 -17.94
C ASN A 10 36.63 25.30 -17.54
N ARG A 11 36.04 24.33 -18.23
CA ARG A 11 36.30 23.54 -19.45
C ARG A 11 34.98 22.81 -19.67
N GLY A 12 34.54 22.69 -20.92
CA GLY A 12 33.35 21.90 -21.24
C GLY A 12 33.24 21.62 -22.74
N CYS A 13 34.38 21.42 -23.39
CA CYS A 13 34.48 20.86 -24.73
C CYS A 13 34.46 19.34 -24.58
N GLY A 14 33.58 18.63 -25.29
CA GLY A 14 33.57 17.17 -25.26
C GLY A 14 32.30 16.58 -25.84
N CYS A 15 32.31 16.43 -27.16
CA CYS A 15 31.43 15.52 -27.88
C CYS A 15 31.49 14.12 -27.23
N VAL A 16 30.45 13.73 -26.50
CA VAL A 16 30.30 12.36 -26.00
C VAL A 16 29.06 11.77 -26.67
N LEU A 17 29.34 11.10 -27.80
CA LEU A 17 28.74 9.83 -28.24
C LEU A 17 27.20 9.70 -28.27
N PRO A 18 26.58 9.69 -29.46
CA PRO A 18 25.25 9.13 -29.64
C PRO A 18 25.37 7.61 -29.85
N ILE A 19 25.73 6.86 -28.80
CA ILE A 19 25.76 5.38 -28.85
C ILE A 19 25.25 4.85 -27.51
N LEU A 20 23.92 4.77 -27.36
CA LEU A 20 23.26 3.91 -26.37
C LEU A 20 21.74 3.79 -26.65
N VAL A 21 21.38 3.69 -27.93
CA VAL A 21 20.00 3.43 -28.39
C VAL A 21 19.91 2.04 -29.04
N VAL A 22 20.61 1.03 -28.52
CA VAL A 22 20.42 -0.38 -28.94
C VAL A 22 20.89 -1.33 -27.84
N LEU A 23 20.24 -1.38 -26.67
CA LEU A 23 20.44 -2.47 -25.68
C LEU A 23 19.40 -2.49 -24.55
N PHE A 24 18.12 -2.25 -24.88
CA PHE A 24 16.99 -2.41 -23.93
C PHE A 24 15.88 -3.32 -24.48
N LEU A 25 16.25 -4.32 -25.27
CA LEU A 25 15.32 -5.20 -25.98
C LEU A 25 15.83 -6.64 -26.04
N ALA A 26 16.25 -7.21 -24.89
CA ALA A 26 16.54 -8.65 -24.79
C ALA A 26 16.54 -9.20 -23.34
N ALA A 27 15.69 -8.68 -22.45
CA ALA A 27 15.40 -9.34 -21.18
C ALA A 27 13.88 -9.45 -20.95
N VAL A 28 13.15 -9.77 -22.02
CA VAL A 28 11.79 -10.33 -21.91
C VAL A 28 11.96 -11.84 -21.90
N GLY A 29 12.52 -12.34 -20.80
CA GLY A 29 12.83 -13.74 -20.58
C GLY A 29 12.30 -14.17 -19.22
N SER A 30 10.99 -14.35 -19.13
CA SER A 30 10.30 -15.20 -18.15
C SER A 30 10.65 -15.00 -16.68
N LEU A 31 10.31 -13.84 -16.11
CA LEU A 31 9.82 -13.84 -14.73
C LEU A 31 8.33 -14.16 -14.81
N MET A 32 8.00 -15.45 -14.77
CA MET A 32 6.67 -15.85 -14.35
C MET A 32 6.44 -15.14 -13.00
N PRO A 33 5.35 -14.38 -12.81
CA PRO A 33 4.97 -14.05 -11.45
C PRO A 33 4.82 -15.39 -10.75
N ASP A 34 5.64 -15.64 -9.72
CA ASP A 34 5.33 -16.66 -8.73
C ASP A 34 3.86 -16.46 -8.42
N SER A 35 3.05 -17.44 -8.80
CA SER A 35 1.64 -17.45 -8.46
C SER A 35 1.61 -17.18 -6.97
N PRO A 36 1.07 -16.05 -6.48
CA PRO A 36 1.11 -15.77 -5.06
C PRO A 36 0.47 -16.98 -4.42
N GLN A 37 1.24 -17.73 -3.64
CA GLN A 37 0.67 -18.74 -2.79
C GLN A 37 -0.18 -17.95 -1.82
N THR A 38 -1.43 -17.71 -2.19
CA THR A 38 -2.50 -17.32 -1.29
C THR A 38 -2.73 -18.52 -0.39
N GLY A 39 -1.74 -18.80 0.46
CA GLY A 39 -1.91 -19.65 1.61
C GLY A 39 -2.98 -18.97 2.42
N PHE A 40 -4.15 -19.58 2.44
CA PHE A 40 -5.26 -19.09 3.23
C PHE A 40 -4.77 -19.07 4.70
N LYS A 41 -4.40 -17.89 5.22
CA LYS A 41 -4.01 -17.72 6.62
C LYS A 41 -5.10 -18.25 7.54
N SER A 42 -4.72 -19.12 8.48
CA SER A 42 -5.64 -19.72 9.44
C SER A 42 -5.86 -18.80 10.65
N ASN A 43 -6.91 -19.05 11.44
CA ASN A 43 -7.17 -18.29 12.66
C ASN A 43 -5.97 -18.44 13.62
N GLY A 44 -5.49 -17.33 14.15
CA GLY A 44 -4.30 -17.26 15.01
C GLY A 44 -2.98 -17.08 14.27
N GLU A 45 -2.99 -16.96 12.94
CA GLU A 45 -1.78 -16.65 12.17
C GLU A 45 -1.54 -15.14 12.05
N TYR A 46 -0.26 -14.79 12.01
CA TYR A 46 0.17 -13.45 11.65
C TYR A 46 0.08 -13.26 10.13
N CYS A 47 -0.42 -12.09 9.75
CA CYS A 47 -0.61 -11.67 8.38
C CYS A 47 -0.19 -10.21 8.20
N THR A 48 -0.01 -9.82 6.95
CA THR A 48 0.25 -8.43 6.57
C THR A 48 -0.92 -7.89 5.78
N ILE A 49 -1.39 -6.69 6.14
CA ILE A 49 -2.43 -6.00 5.38
C ILE A 49 -1.78 -5.38 4.14
N GLN A 50 -2.23 -5.80 2.96
CA GLN A 50 -1.69 -5.38 1.67
C GLN A 50 -2.76 -4.69 0.83
N SER A 51 -2.43 -3.53 0.27
CA SER A 51 -3.29 -2.78 -0.64
C SER A 51 -2.48 -2.03 -1.69
N SER A 52 -2.90 -2.13 -2.96
CA SER A 52 -2.31 -1.37 -4.06
C SER A 52 -2.53 0.15 -3.94
N ALA A 53 -3.54 0.57 -3.16
CA ALA A 53 -3.80 1.97 -2.86
C ALA A 53 -2.93 2.52 -1.71
N GLY A 54 -2.09 1.68 -1.08
CA GLY A 54 -1.22 2.05 0.04
C GLY A 54 -1.91 2.09 1.41
N ALA A 55 -3.24 1.96 1.46
CA ALA A 55 -4.00 1.88 2.70
C ALA A 55 -5.29 1.06 2.55
N VAL A 56 -5.87 0.66 3.69
CA VAL A 56 -7.10 -0.14 3.82
C VAL A 56 -8.03 0.51 4.83
N LEU A 57 -9.34 0.42 4.59
CA LEU A 57 -10.35 0.86 5.54
C LEU A 57 -10.67 -0.28 6.53
N GLY A 58 -10.32 -0.08 7.81
CA GLY A 58 -10.72 -0.95 8.91
C GLY A 58 -12.00 -0.46 9.57
N SER A 59 -12.95 -1.37 9.81
CA SER A 59 -14.21 -1.07 10.49
C SER A 59 -14.22 -1.66 11.90
N ILE A 60 -14.82 -0.98 12.88
CA ILE A 60 -14.85 -1.47 14.27
C ILE A 60 -15.87 -2.60 14.53
N ASN A 61 -16.83 -2.81 13.62
CA ASN A 61 -17.82 -3.89 13.69
C ASN A 61 -18.42 -4.20 12.31
N GLU A 62 -19.17 -5.30 12.22
CA GLU A 62 -19.76 -5.79 10.97
C GLU A 62 -20.79 -4.83 10.37
N ALA A 63 -21.59 -4.16 11.20
CA ALA A 63 -22.62 -3.24 10.72
C ALA A 63 -22.00 -2.04 9.97
N ILE A 64 -20.90 -1.49 10.50
CA ILE A 64 -20.11 -0.45 9.85
C ILE A 64 -19.43 -1.00 8.59
N HIS A 65 -18.84 -2.19 8.66
CA HIS A 65 -18.20 -2.81 7.51
C HIS A 65 -19.19 -3.01 6.34
N ALA A 66 -20.39 -3.51 6.62
CA ALA A 66 -21.46 -3.65 5.63
C ALA A 66 -21.89 -2.30 5.03
N ARG A 67 -21.91 -1.23 5.84
CA ARG A 67 -22.20 0.12 5.36
C ARG A 67 -21.08 0.67 4.48
N VAL A 68 -19.82 0.46 4.85
CA VAL A 68 -18.65 0.81 4.02
C VAL A 68 -18.74 0.10 2.68
N ASN A 69 -19.03 -1.21 2.65
CA ASN A 69 -19.18 -1.95 1.40
C ASN A 69 -20.29 -1.40 0.50
N LYS A 70 -21.43 -1.00 1.08
CA LYS A 70 -22.51 -0.35 0.32
C LYS A 70 -22.08 0.98 -0.28
N LEU A 71 -21.37 1.81 0.48
CA LEU A 71 -20.86 3.11 0.00
C LEU A 71 -19.80 2.93 -1.08
N CYS A 72 -18.87 1.98 -0.91
CA CYS A 72 -17.88 1.62 -1.92
C CYS A 72 -18.54 1.13 -3.21
N ALA A 73 -19.56 0.26 -3.12
CA ALA A 73 -20.32 -0.22 -4.28
C ALA A 73 -21.06 0.92 -4.99
N ALA A 74 -21.58 1.89 -4.24
CA ALA A 74 -22.22 3.09 -4.77
C ALA A 74 -21.24 4.17 -5.25
N LYS A 75 -19.93 4.00 -5.02
CA LYS A 75 -18.89 5.02 -5.24
C LYS A 75 -19.18 6.35 -4.51
N ASP A 76 -19.81 6.28 -3.35
CA ASP A 76 -20.15 7.43 -2.52
C ASP A 76 -18.96 7.79 -1.61
N TYR A 77 -18.02 8.56 -2.17
CA TYR A 77 -16.82 9.00 -1.47
C TYR A 77 -17.12 9.97 -0.32
N ASP A 78 -18.15 10.81 -0.46
CA ASP A 78 -18.57 11.75 0.57
C ASP A 78 -19.13 11.00 1.79
N GLY A 79 -19.94 9.96 1.55
CA GLY A 79 -20.44 9.07 2.59
C GLY A 79 -19.32 8.32 3.32
N LEU A 80 -18.28 7.88 2.60
CA LEU A 80 -17.10 7.26 3.20
C LEU A 80 -16.31 8.26 4.06
N ALA A 81 -16.10 9.48 3.57
CA ALA A 81 -15.43 10.53 4.32
C ALA A 81 -16.21 10.91 5.58
N ALA A 82 -17.54 10.97 5.51
CA ALA A 82 -18.39 11.21 6.67
C ALA A 82 -18.25 10.09 7.72
N LEU A 83 -18.22 8.82 7.30
CA LEU A 83 -17.99 7.71 8.24
C LEU A 83 -16.59 7.75 8.86
N ALA A 84 -15.56 8.07 8.10
CA ALA A 84 -14.21 8.25 8.63
C ALA A 84 -14.18 9.36 9.69
N ALA A 85 -14.88 10.48 9.45
CA ALA A 85 -14.98 11.59 10.39
C ALA A 85 -15.69 11.22 11.71
N THR A 86 -16.58 10.22 11.70
CA THR A 86 -17.21 9.72 12.94
C THR A 86 -16.29 8.83 13.80
N GLY A 87 -15.10 8.47 13.31
CA GLY A 87 -14.16 7.63 14.06
C GLY A 87 -14.62 6.18 14.20
N VAL A 88 -15.44 5.67 13.28
CA VAL A 88 -15.87 4.26 13.23
C VAL A 88 -15.22 3.47 12.09
N VAL A 89 -14.63 4.19 11.14
CA VAL A 89 -13.79 3.66 10.06
C VAL A 89 -12.41 4.29 10.19
N TYR A 90 -11.38 3.47 10.11
CA TYR A 90 -9.99 3.87 10.29
C TYR A 90 -9.18 3.52 9.07
N VAL A 91 -8.23 4.39 8.72
CA VAL A 91 -7.31 4.15 7.61
C VAL A 91 -6.09 3.41 8.16
N ILE A 92 -5.93 2.15 7.77
CA ILE A 92 -4.82 1.29 8.16
C ILE A 92 -3.79 1.31 7.03
N PRO A 93 -2.54 1.72 7.27
CA PRO A 93 -1.49 1.69 6.24
C PRO A 93 -1.24 0.28 5.72
N SER A 94 -0.96 0.15 4.42
CA SER A 94 -0.45 -1.09 3.85
C SER A 94 0.89 -1.46 4.49
N GLY A 95 1.17 -2.75 4.64
CA GLY A 95 2.33 -3.27 5.36
C GLY A 95 2.12 -3.39 6.88
N THR A 96 0.95 -3.02 7.40
CA THR A 96 0.65 -3.19 8.83
C THR A 96 0.52 -4.68 9.17
N GLN A 97 1.19 -5.13 10.24
CA GLN A 97 1.10 -6.50 10.71
C GLN A 97 -0.14 -6.68 11.57
N ALA A 98 -0.85 -7.78 11.36
CA ALA A 98 -2.04 -8.13 12.10
C ALA A 98 -2.07 -9.62 12.44
N LEU A 99 -2.86 -9.97 13.45
CA LEU A 99 -3.18 -11.34 13.83
C LEU A 99 -4.62 -11.62 13.37
N VAL A 100 -4.81 -12.70 12.61
CA VAL A 100 -6.15 -13.14 12.20
C VAL A 100 -6.88 -13.72 13.40
N ILE A 101 -8.01 -13.14 13.76
CA ILE A 101 -8.84 -13.58 14.88
C ILE A 101 -9.93 -14.52 14.38
N ASP A 102 -10.73 -14.03 13.44
CA ASP A 102 -11.76 -14.82 12.79
C ASP A 102 -11.81 -14.50 11.30
N ARG A 103 -12.04 -15.54 10.50
CA ARG A 103 -11.99 -15.44 9.05
C ARG A 103 -13.33 -15.79 8.43
N GLY A 104 -13.95 -14.78 7.86
CA GLY A 104 -15.09 -14.93 6.98
C GLY A 104 -14.71 -15.00 5.50
N ILE A 105 -15.72 -15.33 4.69
CA ILE A 105 -15.59 -15.45 3.22
C ILE A 105 -15.22 -14.09 2.58
N PHE A 106 -15.80 -13.00 3.08
CA PHE A 106 -15.63 -11.65 2.51
C PHE A 106 -14.91 -10.67 3.45
N SER A 107 -15.00 -10.91 4.75
CA SER A 107 -14.40 -10.09 5.80
C SER A 107 -13.55 -10.95 6.72
N THR A 108 -12.49 -10.37 7.26
CA THR A 108 -11.64 -11.00 8.26
C THR A 108 -11.50 -10.06 9.44
N GLU A 109 -11.74 -10.58 10.64
CA GLU A 109 -11.45 -9.90 11.88
C GLU A 109 -9.97 -10.05 12.21
N VAL A 110 -9.31 -8.92 12.39
CA VAL A 110 -7.88 -8.87 12.66
C VAL A 110 -7.60 -8.02 13.89
N LYS A 111 -6.58 -8.40 14.65
CA LYS A 111 -5.99 -7.57 15.70
C LYS A 111 -4.68 -7.00 15.18
N LEU A 112 -4.56 -5.68 15.11
CA LEU A 112 -3.32 -5.08 14.64
C LEU A 112 -2.21 -5.27 15.67
N ILE A 113 -1.03 -5.64 15.20
CA ILE A 113 0.15 -5.91 16.02
C ILE A 113 1.14 -4.74 15.94
N SER A 114 1.17 -4.02 14.82
CA SER A 114 2.02 -2.86 14.60
C SER A 114 1.23 -1.64 14.11
N GLY A 115 1.89 -0.48 14.06
CA GLY A 115 1.33 0.77 13.55
C GLY A 115 0.57 1.59 14.60
N GLU A 116 -0.10 2.64 14.14
CA GLU A 116 -0.81 3.63 14.98
C GLU A 116 -1.92 3.00 15.84
N TYR A 117 -2.54 1.94 15.33
CA TYR A 117 -3.70 1.29 15.95
C TYR A 117 -3.36 -0.08 16.57
N ALA A 118 -2.09 -0.31 16.92
CA ALA A 118 -1.65 -1.56 17.52
C ALA A 118 -2.48 -1.94 18.76
N GLY A 119 -2.82 -3.23 18.88
CA GLY A 119 -3.64 -3.80 19.94
C GLY A 119 -5.15 -3.72 19.71
N ARG A 120 -5.62 -2.97 18.71
CA ARG A 120 -7.05 -2.81 18.40
C ARG A 120 -7.54 -3.85 17.39
N TYR A 121 -8.85 -4.10 17.42
CA TYR A 121 -9.54 -5.04 16.55
C TYR A 121 -10.25 -4.30 15.42
N PHE A 122 -10.14 -4.83 14.21
CA PHE A 122 -10.80 -4.30 13.02
C PHE A 122 -11.30 -5.41 12.12
N ILE A 123 -12.34 -5.09 11.37
CA ILE A 123 -12.83 -5.90 10.27
C ILE A 123 -12.31 -5.28 8.98
N VAL A 124 -11.56 -6.07 8.24
CA VAL A 124 -11.01 -5.72 6.92
C VAL A 124 -11.50 -6.71 5.87
N ALA A 125 -11.40 -6.35 4.60
CA ALA A 125 -11.79 -7.27 3.53
C ALA A 125 -10.77 -8.41 3.39
N SER A 126 -11.24 -9.66 3.29
CA SER A 126 -10.38 -10.85 3.35
C SER A 126 -9.33 -10.94 2.24
N HIS A 127 -9.54 -10.27 1.11
CA HIS A 127 -8.62 -10.26 -0.03
C HIS A 127 -7.44 -9.31 0.14
N LEU A 128 -7.41 -8.52 1.22
CA LEU A 128 -6.35 -7.55 1.52
C LEU A 128 -5.35 -8.10 2.56
N ILE A 129 -5.40 -9.40 2.83
CA ILE A 129 -4.58 -10.08 3.83
C ILE A 129 -3.67 -11.09 3.12
N GLU A 130 -2.37 -10.99 3.38
CA GLU A 130 -1.33 -11.91 2.91
C GLU A 130 -0.58 -12.61 4.06
#